data_AF-A0A0U4K1I0-F1
#
_entry.id   AF-A0A0U4K1I0-F1
#
_cell.length_a   1.000
_cell.length_b   1.000
_cell.length_c   1.000
_cell.angle_alpha   90.00
_cell.angle_beta   90.00
_cell.angle_gamma   90.00
#
_symmetry.space_group_name_H-M   'P 1'
#
loop_
_entity.id
_entity.type
_entity.pdbx_description
1 polymer ?
#
loop_
_entity_poly.entity_id
_entity_poly.type
_entity_poly.pdbx_seq_one_letter_code
_entity_poly.pdbx_strand_id
1 'polypeptide(L)'
;MIFFAPEDKNISGDSLFIYLRNVNVLLRLKLYGSRKNGVFNVYITPWQQQILSDELQLTPSGSHFSFNNFLNELNDAIPQTLSFKRKIETIRTVWPKVCNSLTGVIDDAHKTILIGIKKLPEDQRPREKTLRKLFTCTNSPANDIQHFIDILKKHNYTLMWTSDQSRIPKSFAELIKKIV
;
A
#
# COMPACT_ATOMS: atom_id res chain seq x y z
N MET A 1 -7.53 6.73 1.94
CA MET A 1 -7.56 5.29 1.66
C MET A 1 -6.18 4.68 1.93
N ILE A 2 -6.12 3.63 2.75
CA ILE A 2 -4.96 2.79 3.05
C ILE A 2 -4.42 2.15 1.74
N PHE A 3 -3.15 1.73 1.67
CA PHE A 3 -2.65 0.99 0.49
C PHE A 3 -3.57 -0.20 0.17
N PHE A 4 -4.02 -0.90 1.22
CA PHE A 4 -5.05 -1.91 1.21
C PHE A 4 -6.46 -1.35 0.98
N ALA A 5 -7.27 -2.12 0.27
CA ALA A 5 -8.66 -1.90 -0.10
C ALA A 5 -9.53 -2.97 0.55
N PRO A 6 -10.86 -2.83 0.57
CA PRO A 6 -11.75 -3.85 1.13
C PRO A 6 -11.52 -5.26 0.56
N GLU A 7 -11.13 -5.37 -0.72
CA GLU A 7 -10.78 -6.63 -1.40
C GLU A 7 -9.49 -7.31 -0.86
N ASP A 8 -8.68 -6.62 -0.05
CA ASP A 8 -7.48 -7.16 0.60
C ASP A 8 -7.73 -7.70 2.01
N LYS A 9 -9.00 -7.87 2.41
CA LYS A 9 -9.36 -8.30 3.78
C LYS A 9 -8.59 -9.55 4.21
N ASN A 10 -8.38 -10.51 3.32
CA ASN A 10 -7.65 -11.75 3.63
C ASN A 10 -6.16 -11.54 3.92
N ILE A 11 -5.57 -10.44 3.41
CA ILE A 11 -4.15 -10.12 3.55
C ILE A 11 -3.93 -9.16 4.74
N SER A 12 -4.82 -8.18 4.88
CA SER A 12 -4.61 -7.00 5.73
C SER A 12 -5.71 -6.73 6.76
N GLY A 13 -6.82 -7.47 6.71
CA GLY A 13 -8.07 -7.09 7.35
C GLY A 13 -8.03 -7.02 8.89
N ASP A 14 -7.07 -7.69 9.52
CA ASP A 14 -6.87 -7.72 10.98
C ASP A 14 -5.39 -7.47 11.33
N SER A 15 -4.67 -6.72 10.49
CA SER A 15 -3.24 -6.51 10.67
C SER A 15 -2.84 -5.05 10.49
N LEU A 16 -2.00 -4.58 11.41
CA LEU A 16 -1.22 -3.36 11.28
C LEU A 16 0.15 -3.72 10.72
N PHE A 17 0.55 -3.03 9.66
CA PHE A 17 1.88 -3.18 9.05
C PHE A 17 2.72 -1.96 9.38
N ILE A 18 3.90 -2.19 9.95
CA ILE A 18 4.87 -1.14 10.30
C ILE A 18 6.17 -1.49 9.60
N TYR A 19 6.63 -0.63 8.72
CA TYR A 19 7.95 -0.79 8.11
C TYR A 19 9.00 -0.10 8.97
N LEU A 20 9.84 -0.90 9.63
CA LEU A 20 10.96 -0.47 10.45
C LEU A 20 12.17 -0.25 9.53
N ARG A 21 12.57 1.02 9.38
CA ARG A 21 13.50 1.44 8.32
C ARG A 21 14.94 1.10 8.65
N ASN A 22 15.35 1.27 9.91
CA ASN A 22 16.73 1.06 10.34
C ASN A 22 17.08 -0.43 10.32
N VAL A 23 16.15 -1.28 10.77
CA VAL A 23 16.33 -2.74 10.75
C VAL A 23 15.84 -3.39 9.45
N ASN A 24 15.22 -2.61 8.56
CA ASN A 24 14.69 -3.05 7.26
C ASN A 24 13.71 -4.24 7.36
N VAL A 25 12.78 -4.19 8.32
CA VAL A 25 11.78 -5.25 8.53
C VAL A 25 10.36 -4.69 8.40
N LEU A 26 9.51 -5.41 7.67
CA LEU A 26 8.07 -5.18 7.68
C LEU A 26 7.44 -5.97 8.84
N LEU A 27 7.20 -5.28 9.96
CA LEU A 27 6.52 -5.85 11.10
C LEU A 27 5.02 -5.97 10.82
N ARG A 28 4.46 -7.16 11.04
CA ARG A 28 3.03 -7.42 10.97
C ARG A 28 2.49 -7.67 12.37
N LEU A 29 1.68 -6.74 12.85
CA LEU A 29 1.03 -6.80 14.16
C LEU A 29 -0.43 -7.19 14.00
N LYS A 30 -0.89 -8.20 14.77
CA LYS A 30 -2.29 -8.62 14.76
C LYS A 30 -3.12 -7.65 15.59
N LEU A 31 -4.21 -7.16 14.99
CA LEU A 31 -5.17 -6.29 15.65
C LEU A 31 -6.25 -7.14 16.32
N TYR A 32 -6.55 -6.85 17.58
CA TYR A 32 -7.65 -7.46 18.35
C TYR A 32 -8.64 -6.38 18.74
N GLY A 33 -9.92 -6.52 18.42
CA GLY A 33 -10.89 -5.49 18.81
C GLY A 33 -12.20 -5.55 18.06
N SER A 34 -13.06 -4.57 18.36
CA SER A 34 -14.39 -4.45 17.76
C SER A 34 -14.35 -3.51 16.57
N ARG A 35 -14.58 -4.05 15.38
CA ARG A 35 -14.78 -3.26 14.15
C ARG A 35 -15.93 -2.26 14.28
N LYS A 36 -16.96 -2.56 15.08
CA LYS A 36 -18.12 -1.70 15.31
C LYS A 36 -17.78 -0.47 16.15
N ASN A 37 -16.90 -0.64 17.15
CA ASN A 37 -16.57 0.42 18.10
C ASN A 37 -15.30 1.20 17.70
N GLY A 38 -14.56 0.72 16.69
CA GLY A 38 -13.34 1.39 16.19
C GLY A 38 -12.12 1.27 17.11
N VAL A 39 -12.22 0.48 18.19
CA VAL A 39 -11.13 0.28 19.15
C VAL A 39 -10.43 -1.04 18.85
N PHE A 40 -9.12 -0.95 18.60
CA PHE A 40 -8.25 -2.10 18.36
C PHE A 40 -7.04 -2.04 19.29
N ASN A 41 -6.76 -3.18 19.92
CA ASN A 41 -5.60 -3.41 20.73
C ASN A 41 -4.56 -4.21 19.93
N VAL A 42 -3.30 -3.94 20.21
CA VAL A 42 -2.18 -4.71 19.66
C VAL A 42 -1.47 -5.40 20.81
N TYR A 43 -1.22 -6.69 20.66
CA TYR A 43 -0.33 -7.41 21.56
C TYR A 43 1.06 -7.50 20.94
N ILE A 44 2.06 -6.97 21.64
CA ILE A 44 3.46 -6.98 21.22
C ILE A 44 4.16 -8.16 21.91
N THR A 45 4.69 -9.08 21.12
CA THR A 45 5.46 -10.22 21.64
C THR A 45 6.89 -9.79 22.02
N PRO A 46 7.61 -10.57 22.85
CA PRO A 46 8.99 -10.22 23.22
C PRO A 46 9.93 -9.99 22.02
N TRP A 47 9.80 -10.79 20.96
CA TRP A 47 10.56 -10.59 19.72
C TRP A 47 10.19 -9.27 19.00
N GLN A 48 8.89 -8.93 18.97
CA GLN A 48 8.43 -7.67 18.38
C GLN A 48 8.90 -6.46 19.20
N GLN A 49 8.98 -6.61 20.53
CA GLN A 49 9.53 -5.58 21.39
C GLN A 49 11.03 -5.41 21.13
N GLN A 50 11.79 -6.50 20.99
CA GLN A 50 13.20 -6.44 20.69
C GLN A 50 13.47 -5.73 19.36
N ILE A 51 12.77 -6.08 18.29
CA ILE A 51 13.00 -5.46 16.98
C ILE A 51 12.59 -3.98 16.95
N LEU A 52 11.61 -3.58 17.76
CA LEU A 52 11.26 -2.17 17.97
C LEU A 52 12.36 -1.44 18.77
N SER A 53 12.95 -2.07 19.78
CA SER A 53 14.12 -1.52 20.50
C SER A 53 15.29 -1.30 19.54
N ASP A 54 15.56 -2.28 18.67
CA ASP A 54 16.64 -2.21 17.68
C ASP A 54 16.38 -1.10 16.65
N GLU A 55 15.13 -0.96 16.16
CA GLU A 55 14.74 0.14 15.27
C GLU A 55 14.96 1.50 15.91
N LEU A 56 14.60 1.64 17.19
CA LEU A 56 14.76 2.86 17.97
C LEU A 56 16.19 3.07 18.48
N GLN A 57 17.10 2.12 18.22
CA GLN A 57 18.49 2.14 18.66
C GLN A 57 18.62 2.36 20.18
N LEU A 58 17.69 1.78 20.95
CA LEU A 58 17.69 1.91 22.40
C LEU A 58 18.88 1.16 22.98
N THR A 59 19.73 1.87 23.70
CA THR A 59 20.79 1.26 24.51
C THR A 59 20.30 1.04 25.94
N PRO A 60 20.79 0.02 26.65
CA PRO A 60 20.58 -0.12 28.08
C PRO A 60 21.39 0.97 28.82
N SER A 61 20.90 2.20 28.80
CA SER A 61 21.43 3.32 29.60
C SER A 61 20.35 3.84 30.55
N GLY A 62 20.75 4.50 31.63
CA GLY A 62 19.95 4.69 32.86
C GLY A 62 18.62 5.46 32.77
N SER A 63 18.16 5.87 31.59
CA SER A 63 16.82 6.41 31.38
C SER A 63 15.80 5.28 31.15
N HIS A 64 14.68 5.31 31.87
CA HIS A 64 13.60 4.33 31.71
C HIS A 64 12.77 4.64 30.46
N PHE A 65 13.15 4.08 29.30
CA PHE A 65 12.29 4.12 28.12
C PHE A 65 10.98 3.35 28.40
N SER A 66 9.83 4.02 28.23
CA SER A 66 8.50 3.40 28.38
C SER A 66 7.91 3.09 27.01
N PHE A 67 7.85 1.80 26.66
CA PHE A 67 7.19 1.33 25.45
C PHE A 67 5.72 1.77 25.37
N ASN A 68 5.02 1.78 26.50
CA ASN A 68 3.63 2.19 26.54
C ASN A 68 3.46 3.67 26.15
N ASN A 69 4.31 4.55 26.69
CA ASN A 69 4.26 5.97 26.37
C ASN A 69 4.58 6.21 24.89
N PHE A 70 5.66 5.59 24.39
CA PHE A 70 6.04 5.68 22.98
C PHE A 70 4.91 5.23 22.04
N LEU A 71 4.25 4.11 22.33
CA LEU A 71 3.17 3.59 21.49
C LEU A 71 1.94 4.51 21.49
N ASN A 72 1.62 5.12 22.64
CA ASN A 72 0.54 6.10 22.73
C ASN A 72 0.87 7.35 21.91
N GLU A 73 2.07 7.90 22.08
CA GLU A 73 2.53 9.07 21.31
C GLU A 73 2.58 8.76 19.81
N LEU A 74 3.06 7.58 19.42
CA LEU A 74 3.06 7.13 18.04
C LEU A 74 1.64 7.04 17.49
N ASN A 75 0.72 6.46 18.24
CA ASN A 75 -0.69 6.35 17.85
C ASN A 75 -1.31 7.73 17.62
N ASP A 76 -1.06 8.68 18.52
CA ASP A 76 -1.58 10.05 18.42
C ASP A 76 -0.96 10.82 17.24
N ALA A 77 0.27 10.46 16.85
CA ALA A 77 0.95 11.02 15.69
C ALA A 77 0.50 10.42 14.34
N ILE A 78 -0.28 9.33 14.31
CA ILE A 78 -0.74 8.73 13.05
C ILE A 78 -1.73 9.68 12.36
N PRO A 79 -1.43 10.14 11.13
CA PRO A 79 -2.33 11.04 10.43
C PRO A 79 -3.63 10.31 10.06
N GLN A 80 -4.76 10.91 10.44
CA GLN A 80 -6.09 10.38 10.12
C GLN A 80 -6.39 10.39 8.62
N THR A 81 -5.72 11.27 7.87
CA THR A 81 -5.82 11.34 6.41
C THR A 81 -4.44 11.54 5.78
N LEU A 82 -4.27 10.98 4.59
CA LEU A 82 -3.10 11.19 3.74
C LEU A 82 -3.59 11.62 2.36
N SER A 83 -2.99 12.68 1.83
CA SER A 83 -3.23 13.09 0.45
C SER A 83 -2.78 11.99 -0.52
N PHE A 84 -3.43 11.91 -1.69
CA PHE A 84 -3.07 10.90 -2.69
C PHE A 84 -1.61 11.02 -3.12
N LYS A 85 -1.13 12.25 -3.32
CA LYS A 85 0.28 12.53 -3.64
C LYS A 85 1.23 11.93 -2.61
N ARG A 86 1.06 12.27 -1.32
CA ARG A 86 1.93 11.75 -0.24
C ARG A 86 1.85 10.23 -0.13
N LYS A 87 0.69 9.64 -0.41
CA LYS A 87 0.50 8.18 -0.46
C LYS A 87 1.36 7.55 -1.57
N ILE A 88 1.28 8.05 -2.80
CA ILE A 88 2.07 7.52 -3.93
C ILE A 88 3.56 7.65 -3.69
N GLU A 89 4.01 8.81 -3.23
CA GLU A 89 5.42 9.07 -2.90
C GLU A 89 5.92 8.08 -1.85
N THR A 90 5.18 7.92 -0.74
CA THR A 90 5.53 6.98 0.33
C THR A 90 5.57 5.54 -0.19
N ILE A 91 4.58 5.11 -0.98
CA ILE A 91 4.54 3.77 -1.56
C ILE A 91 5.77 3.54 -2.45
N ARG A 92 6.12 4.47 -3.34
CA ARG A 92 7.28 4.33 -4.22
C ARG A 92 8.59 4.18 -3.44
N THR A 93 8.74 4.90 -2.34
CA THR A 93 9.92 4.79 -1.47
C THR A 93 10.00 3.45 -0.74
N VAL A 94 8.87 2.94 -0.25
CA VAL A 94 8.83 1.77 0.63
C VAL A 94 8.64 0.46 -0.15
N TRP A 95 7.91 0.49 -1.27
CA TRP A 95 7.49 -0.71 -2.02
C TRP A 95 8.64 -1.65 -2.41
N PRO A 96 9.79 -1.18 -2.93
CA PRO A 96 10.91 -2.05 -3.27
C PRO A 96 11.44 -2.88 -2.09
N LYS A 97 11.17 -2.43 -0.85
CA LYS A 97 11.65 -3.06 0.39
C LYS A 97 10.64 -4.03 1.00
N VAL A 98 9.36 -3.88 0.67
CA VAL A 98 8.25 -4.61 1.32
C VAL A 98 7.47 -5.51 0.37
N CYS A 99 7.66 -5.38 -0.94
CA CYS A 99 6.89 -6.09 -1.96
C CYS A 99 6.92 -7.62 -1.78
N ASN A 100 8.06 -8.18 -1.39
CA ASN A 100 8.23 -9.61 -1.15
C ASN A 100 7.41 -10.13 0.04
N SER A 101 7.14 -9.27 1.04
CA SER A 101 6.34 -9.60 2.21
C SER A 101 4.84 -9.34 2.00
N LEU A 102 4.46 -8.65 0.93
CA LEU A 102 3.10 -8.23 0.60
C LEU A 102 2.58 -8.92 -0.67
N THR A 103 2.75 -10.25 -0.74
CA THR A 103 2.25 -11.05 -1.85
C THR A 103 0.72 -11.00 -1.94
N GLY A 104 0.20 -10.94 -3.16
CA GLY A 104 -1.26 -10.91 -3.42
C GLY A 104 -1.95 -9.55 -3.25
N VAL A 105 -1.22 -8.48 -2.90
CA VAL A 105 -1.75 -7.10 -2.83
C VAL A 105 -1.75 -6.41 -4.20
N ILE A 106 -0.99 -6.93 -5.15
CA ILE A 106 -0.98 -6.53 -6.56
C ILE A 106 -1.22 -7.77 -7.41
N ASP A 107 -2.23 -7.71 -8.28
CA ASP A 107 -2.56 -8.82 -9.19
C ASP A 107 -1.46 -8.99 -10.23
N ASP A 108 -1.05 -10.23 -10.56
CA ASP A 108 -0.01 -10.50 -11.56
C ASP A 108 1.23 -9.60 -11.40
N ALA A 109 1.78 -9.48 -10.19
CA ALA A 109 2.82 -8.50 -9.86
C ALA A 109 4.05 -8.53 -10.80
N HIS A 110 4.33 -9.67 -11.43
CA HIS A 110 5.39 -9.86 -12.42
C HIS A 110 5.13 -9.16 -13.77
N LYS A 111 3.88 -8.82 -14.11
CA LYS A 111 3.52 -8.07 -15.33
C LYS A 111 3.63 -6.58 -15.07
N THR A 112 4.71 -5.96 -15.54
CA THR A 112 5.10 -4.58 -15.23
C THR A 112 4.93 -3.60 -16.40
N ILE A 113 4.67 -4.10 -17.62
CA ILE A 113 4.53 -3.26 -18.82
C ILE A 113 3.05 -2.97 -19.07
N LEU A 114 2.66 -1.69 -19.03
CA LEU A 114 1.30 -1.24 -19.35
C LEU A 114 1.09 -1.26 -20.87
N ILE A 115 0.19 -2.11 -21.37
CA ILE A 115 -0.04 -2.27 -22.82
C ILE A 115 -1.40 -1.77 -23.29
N GLY A 116 -2.32 -1.49 -22.37
CA GLY A 116 -3.65 -1.07 -22.77
C GLY A 116 -4.66 -0.96 -21.64
N ILE A 117 -5.91 -0.77 -22.06
CA ILE A 117 -7.10 -0.75 -21.22
C ILE A 117 -8.15 -1.70 -21.78
N LYS A 118 -9.03 -2.19 -20.92
CA LYS A 118 -10.14 -3.07 -21.30
C LYS A 118 -11.43 -2.59 -20.63
N LYS A 119 -12.50 -2.40 -21.41
CA LYS A 119 -13.83 -2.12 -20.87
C LYS A 119 -14.33 -3.36 -20.13
N LEU A 120 -14.80 -3.18 -18.92
CA LEU A 120 -15.37 -4.24 -18.11
C LEU A 120 -16.86 -4.41 -18.43
N PRO A 121 -17.39 -5.64 -18.29
CA PRO A 121 -18.82 -5.89 -18.22
C PRO A 121 -19.52 -5.03 -17.16
N GLU A 122 -20.83 -4.79 -17.31
CA GLU A 122 -21.60 -3.88 -16.45
C GLU A 122 -21.65 -4.33 -14.98
N ASP A 123 -21.60 -5.64 -14.73
CA ASP A 123 -21.59 -6.27 -13.41
C ASP A 123 -20.22 -6.25 -12.73
N GLN A 124 -19.17 -5.85 -13.45
CA GLN A 124 -17.79 -5.81 -12.96
C GLN A 124 -17.30 -4.38 -12.74
N ARG A 125 -16.31 -4.23 -11.86
CA ARG A 125 -15.65 -2.95 -11.56
C ARG A 125 -14.13 -3.11 -11.56
N PRO A 126 -13.37 -2.03 -11.87
CA PRO A 126 -11.91 -2.07 -11.83
C PRO A 126 -11.43 -2.40 -10.43
N ARG A 127 -10.58 -3.43 -10.31
CA ARG A 127 -10.03 -3.88 -9.02
C ARG A 127 -8.86 -3.01 -8.58
N GLU A 128 -8.81 -2.66 -7.30
CA GLU A 128 -7.73 -1.84 -6.74
C GLU A 128 -6.37 -2.52 -6.87
N LYS A 129 -6.31 -3.84 -6.67
CA LYS A 129 -5.09 -4.65 -6.85
C LYS A 129 -4.46 -4.53 -8.25
N THR A 130 -5.28 -4.37 -9.29
CA THR A 130 -4.79 -4.16 -10.65
C THR A 130 -4.33 -2.71 -10.86
N LEU A 131 -5.08 -1.74 -10.33
CA LEU A 131 -4.76 -0.31 -10.46
C LEU A 131 -3.49 0.10 -9.68
N ARG A 132 -3.18 -0.56 -8.57
CA ARG A 132 -1.96 -0.32 -7.77
C ARG A 132 -0.66 -0.42 -8.55
N LYS A 133 -0.64 -1.17 -9.66
CA LYS A 133 0.53 -1.21 -10.54
C LYS A 133 0.91 0.16 -11.10
N LEU A 134 -0.05 1.08 -11.25
CA LEU A 134 0.27 2.46 -11.62
C LEU A 134 1.18 3.11 -10.58
N PHE A 135 1.04 2.76 -9.30
CA PHE A 135 1.84 3.33 -8.20
C PHE A 135 3.27 2.81 -8.22
N THR A 136 3.42 1.51 -8.52
CA THR A 136 4.66 0.76 -8.33
C THR A 136 5.46 0.51 -9.60
N CYS A 137 4.82 0.54 -10.77
CA CYS A 137 5.43 0.18 -12.06
C CYS A 137 5.53 1.37 -13.03
N THR A 138 5.08 2.56 -12.63
CA THR A 138 5.19 3.77 -13.45
C THR A 138 5.87 4.89 -12.68
N ASN A 139 6.58 5.76 -13.40
CA ASN A 139 7.20 6.97 -12.85
C ASN A 139 6.34 8.22 -13.04
N SER A 140 5.07 8.07 -13.42
CA SER A 140 4.17 9.20 -13.69
C SER A 140 3.89 10.04 -12.43
N PRO A 141 3.65 11.35 -12.55
CA PRO A 141 3.21 12.19 -11.45
C PRO A 141 1.96 11.64 -10.73
N ALA A 142 1.86 11.86 -9.42
CA ALA A 142 0.72 11.35 -8.65
C ALA A 142 -0.63 11.93 -9.12
N ASN A 143 -0.65 13.19 -9.57
CA ASN A 143 -1.87 13.82 -10.10
C ASN A 143 -2.34 13.14 -11.39
N ASP A 144 -1.42 12.80 -12.28
CA ASP A 144 -1.74 12.10 -13.54
C ASP A 144 -2.26 10.69 -13.28
N ILE A 145 -1.68 10.00 -12.30
CA ILE A 145 -2.17 8.68 -11.85
C ILE A 145 -3.58 8.80 -11.28
N GLN A 146 -3.81 9.76 -10.38
CA GLN A 146 -5.14 9.97 -9.77
C GLN A 146 -6.18 10.24 -10.87
N HIS A 147 -5.89 11.18 -11.76
CA HIS A 147 -6.76 11.55 -12.85
C HIS A 147 -7.06 10.35 -13.76
N PHE A 148 -6.04 9.55 -14.10
CA PHE A 148 -6.22 8.37 -14.93
C PHE A 148 -7.08 7.30 -14.24
N ILE A 149 -6.86 7.04 -12.94
CA ILE A 149 -7.69 6.13 -12.15
C ILE A 149 -9.15 6.59 -12.10
N ASP A 150 -9.39 7.88 -11.94
CA ASP A 150 -10.73 8.44 -11.87
C ASP A 150 -11.48 8.26 -13.20
N ILE A 151 -10.80 8.48 -14.34
CA ILE A 151 -11.35 8.21 -15.67
C ILE A 151 -11.68 6.72 -15.83
N LEU A 152 -10.74 5.83 -15.49
CA LEU A 152 -10.93 4.38 -15.61
C LEU A 152 -12.15 3.90 -14.80
N LYS A 153 -12.27 4.34 -13.55
CA LYS A 153 -13.40 3.99 -12.68
C LYS A 153 -14.72 4.56 -13.19
N LYS A 154 -14.72 5.83 -13.61
CA LYS A 154 -15.90 6.53 -14.13
C LYS A 154 -16.48 5.81 -15.36
N HIS A 155 -15.63 5.32 -16.26
CA HIS A 155 -16.04 4.70 -17.52
C HIS A 155 -16.03 3.16 -17.49
N ASN A 156 -15.79 2.55 -16.34
CA ASN A 156 -15.71 1.10 -16.14
C ASN A 156 -14.62 0.39 -16.98
N TYR A 157 -13.41 0.93 -17.01
CA TYR A 157 -12.24 0.33 -17.65
C TYR A 157 -11.22 -0.18 -16.63
N THR A 158 -10.56 -1.29 -16.94
CA THR A 158 -9.37 -1.78 -16.22
C THR A 158 -8.12 -1.70 -17.10
N LEU A 159 -6.96 -1.97 -16.50
CA LEU A 159 -5.66 -1.94 -17.15
C LEU A 159 -5.23 -3.33 -17.65
N MET A 160 -4.51 -3.34 -18.77
CA MET A 160 -3.86 -4.53 -19.30
C MET A 160 -2.35 -4.41 -19.12
N TRP A 161 -1.76 -5.41 -18.47
CA TRP A 161 -0.32 -5.46 -18.18
C TRP A 161 0.28 -6.72 -18.80
N THR A 162 1.57 -6.68 -19.15
CA THR A 162 2.34 -7.83 -19.62
C THR A 162 3.74 -7.86 -19.00
N SER A 163 4.38 -9.03 -19.04
CA SER A 163 5.81 -9.22 -18.78
C SER A 163 6.63 -9.39 -20.07
N ASP A 164 5.96 -9.45 -21.22
CA ASP A 164 6.56 -9.58 -22.55
C ASP A 164 7.22 -8.26 -22.99
N GLN A 165 8.55 -8.26 -23.02
CA GLN A 165 9.38 -7.09 -23.37
C GLN A 165 9.28 -6.68 -24.85
N SER A 166 8.70 -7.53 -25.71
CA SER A 166 8.48 -7.17 -27.12
C SER A 166 7.29 -6.22 -27.32
N ARG A 167 6.45 -6.04 -26.29
CA ARG A 167 5.26 -5.19 -26.36
C ARG A 167 5.60 -3.73 -26.12
N ILE A 168 5.01 -2.86 -26.93
CA ILE A 168 5.17 -1.41 -26.83
C ILE A 168 4.37 -0.89 -25.63
N PRO A 169 5.01 -0.25 -24.63
CA PRO A 169 4.31 0.38 -23.50
C PRO A 169 3.41 1.52 -23.97
N LYS A 170 2.29 1.72 -23.28
CA LYS A 170 1.33 2.79 -23.56
C LYS A 170 1.34 3.87 -22.50
N SER A 171 1.31 5.12 -22.96
CA SER A 171 1.18 6.30 -22.11
C SER A 171 -0.28 6.51 -21.66
N PHE A 172 -0.48 7.22 -20.55
CA PHE A 172 -1.84 7.51 -20.08
C PHE A 172 -2.62 8.36 -21.09
N ALA A 173 -1.96 9.31 -21.75
CA ALA A 173 -2.59 10.17 -22.76
C ALA A 173 -3.13 9.36 -23.95
N GLU A 174 -2.37 8.38 -24.46
CA GLU A 174 -2.85 7.49 -25.53
C GLU A 174 -4.06 6.65 -25.10
N LEU A 175 -4.11 6.24 -23.83
CA LEU A 175 -5.17 5.38 -23.31
C LEU A 175 -6.44 6.16 -22.99
N ILE A 176 -6.31 7.38 -22.46
CA ILE A 176 -7.45 8.26 -22.16
C ILE A 176 -8.24 8.59 -23.43
N LYS A 177 -7.56 8.85 -24.55
CA LYS A 177 -8.17 9.09 -25.88
C LYS A 177 -9.01 7.92 -26.42
N LYS A 178 -8.93 6.74 -25.80
CA LYS A 178 -9.74 5.56 -26.17
C LYS A 178 -10.98 5.39 -25.29
N ILE A 179 -11.13 6.24 -24.27
CA ILE A 179 -12.23 6.23 -23.31
C ILE A 179 -13.14 7.43 -23.54
N VAL A 180 -12.53 8.60 -23.69
CA VAL A 180 -13.15 9.91 -23.94
C VAL A 180 -13.08 10.20 -25.43
#